data_AF-A0A415N0Q7-F1
#
_entry.id   AF-A0A415N0Q7-F1
#
_cell.length_a   1.000
_cell.length_b   1.000
_cell.length_c   1.000
_cell.angle_alpha   90.00
_cell.angle_beta   90.00
_cell.angle_gamma   90.00
#
_symmetry.space_group_name_H-M   'P 1'
#
loop_
_entity.id
_entity.type
_entity.pdbx_description
1 polymer ?
#
loop_
_entity_poly.entity_id
_entity_poly.type
_entity_poly.pdbx_seq_one_letter_code
_entity_poly.pdbx_strand_id
1 'polypeptide(L)'
;MSVLERISFSNIVHDYINTFYNYGAKRNTAKSKPLLGDYILFLFTPVIISILLVLIGVRIDVSFFDLLISSLSIFTGLLFSLLTLVYDIGKKEKAELDKICQELDLYQDENFNFSKVSLQKSRKVKNEDKVVYIKEIFTQISFAIIMSIISICLIFLTQLNAPDLENFALNILSQEMIEMVKCLFLKIVTMLSYFLLIEFVLSLLLILRRFYSLYKLEFRE
;
A
#
# COMPACT_ATOMS: atom_id res chain seq x y z
N MET A 1 15.34 15.34 15.93
CA MET A 1 14.40 14.95 14.85
C MET A 1 15.12 14.00 13.92
N SER A 2 14.65 12.76 13.83
CA SER A 2 15.28 11.76 12.95
C SER A 2 14.88 12.04 11.49
N VAL A 3 15.73 11.71 10.52
CA VAL A 3 15.42 11.86 9.08
C VAL A 3 14.14 11.08 8.70
N LEU A 4 13.86 10.00 9.43
CA LEU A 4 12.67 9.16 9.31
C LEU A 4 11.38 9.81 9.87
N GLU A 5 11.46 10.89 10.64
CA GLU A 5 10.26 11.68 11.00
C GLU A 5 9.83 12.62 9.88
N ARG A 6 10.78 13.08 9.05
CA ARG A 6 10.49 13.94 7.89
C ARG A 6 9.89 13.16 6.73
N ILE A 7 10.36 11.93 6.53
CA ILE A 7 9.78 10.98 5.58
C ILE A 7 8.75 10.19 6.39
N SER A 8 7.47 10.56 6.34
CA SER A 8 6.37 9.99 7.13
C SER A 8 6.04 8.50 6.82
N PHE A 9 7.05 7.69 6.50
CA PHE A 9 7.00 6.28 6.16
C PHE A 9 6.27 5.46 7.22
N SER A 10 6.63 5.63 8.49
CA SER A 10 6.01 4.92 9.61
C SER A 10 4.50 5.17 9.66
N ASN A 11 4.07 6.42 9.44
CA ASN A 11 2.66 6.78 9.43
C ASN A 11 1.93 6.14 8.24
N ILE A 12 2.54 6.13 7.05
CA ILE A 12 1.94 5.52 5.86
C ILE A 12 1.80 4.01 6.03
N VAL A 13 2.82 3.33 6.57
CA VAL A 13 2.75 1.89 6.86
C VAL A 13 1.71 1.59 7.94
N HIS A 14 1.68 2.38 9.00
CA HIS A 14 0.69 2.24 10.06
C HIS A 14 -0.74 2.43 9.53
N ASP A 15 -0.97 3.48 8.74
CA ASP A 15 -2.26 3.74 8.11
C ASP A 15 -2.63 2.64 7.10
N TYR A 16 -1.67 2.11 6.35
CA TYR A 16 -1.87 0.98 5.44
C TYR A 16 -2.36 -0.26 6.19
N ILE A 17 -1.68 -0.66 7.27
CA ILE A 17 -2.09 -1.79 8.10
C ILE A 17 -3.47 -1.54 8.71
N ASN A 18 -3.76 -0.30 9.11
CA ASN A 18 -5.09 0.09 9.61
C ASN A 18 -6.17 -0.05 8.52
N THR A 19 -5.84 -0.01 7.24
CA THR A 19 -6.83 -0.23 6.17
C THR A 19 -7.34 -1.67 6.12
N PHE A 20 -6.64 -2.66 6.69
CA PHE A 20 -7.14 -4.04 6.78
C PHE A 20 -8.37 -4.16 7.70
N TYR A 21 -8.67 -3.13 8.48
CA TYR A 21 -9.94 -3.01 9.18
C TYR A 21 -10.99 -2.49 8.21
N ASN A 22 -11.98 -3.32 7.90
CA ASN A 22 -13.09 -2.92 7.03
C ASN A 22 -14.05 -1.96 7.77
N TYR A 23 -13.87 -0.65 7.60
CA TYR A 23 -14.67 0.38 8.30
C TYR A 23 -16.16 0.33 7.90
N GLY A 24 -16.48 0.03 6.63
CA GLY A 24 -17.86 -0.15 6.17
C GLY A 24 -18.56 -1.36 6.81
N ALA A 25 -17.81 -2.43 7.10
CA ALA A 25 -18.32 -3.57 7.87
C ALA A 25 -18.41 -3.26 9.38
N LYS A 26 -17.52 -2.43 9.92
CA LYS A 26 -17.49 -2.05 11.34
C LYS A 26 -18.80 -1.36 11.79
N ARG A 27 -19.39 -0.52 10.93
CA ARG A 27 -20.66 0.19 11.20
C ARG A 27 -21.89 -0.72 11.14
N ASN A 28 -21.90 -1.71 10.24
CA ASN A 28 -23.07 -2.58 10.00
C ASN A 28 -23.05 -3.93 10.75
N THR A 29 -21.88 -4.42 11.17
CA THR A 29 -21.75 -5.78 11.75
C THR A 29 -21.27 -5.81 13.19
N ALA A 30 -20.93 -4.66 13.79
CA ALA A 30 -20.29 -4.54 15.11
C ALA A 30 -18.99 -5.37 15.29
N LYS A 31 -18.49 -6.03 14.23
CA LYS A 31 -17.26 -6.81 14.25
C LYS A 31 -16.08 -5.90 13.91
N SER A 32 -15.42 -5.44 14.97
CA SER A 32 -14.18 -4.65 14.94
C SER A 32 -12.92 -5.54 14.86
N LYS A 33 -13.00 -6.69 14.20
CA LYS A 33 -11.83 -7.57 14.05
C LYS A 33 -11.40 -7.60 12.58
N PRO A 34 -10.10 -7.41 12.30
CA PRO A 34 -9.60 -7.61 10.96
C PRO A 34 -9.86 -9.08 10.60
N LEU A 35 -10.26 -9.36 9.36
CA LEU A 35 -10.34 -10.73 8.91
C LEU A 35 -8.91 -11.28 8.97
N LEU A 36 -8.64 -12.25 9.84
CA LEU A 36 -7.31 -12.89 9.96
C LEU A 36 -6.79 -13.35 8.58
N GLY A 37 -7.70 -13.67 7.65
CA GLY A 37 -7.38 -13.99 6.26
C GLY A 37 -6.66 -12.88 5.50
N ASP A 38 -6.91 -11.60 5.79
CA ASP A 38 -6.22 -10.49 5.13
C ASP A 38 -4.74 -10.42 5.59
N TYR A 39 -4.46 -10.59 6.89
CA TYR A 39 -3.08 -10.70 7.36
C TYR A 39 -2.35 -11.91 6.76
N ILE A 40 -3.03 -13.05 6.60
CA ILE A 40 -2.46 -14.24 5.95
C ILE A 40 -2.13 -13.94 4.47
N LEU A 41 -3.04 -13.28 3.76
CA LEU A 41 -2.87 -12.98 2.35
C LEU A 41 -1.75 -11.96 2.10
N PHE A 42 -1.71 -10.87 2.85
CA PHE A 42 -0.76 -9.76 2.61
C PHE A 42 0.58 -9.92 3.35
N LEU A 43 0.69 -10.76 4.37
CA LEU A 43 1.98 -10.96 5.06
C LEU A 43 2.59 -12.34 4.77
N PHE A 44 1.82 -13.41 4.95
CA PHE A 44 2.37 -14.77 4.85
C PHE A 44 2.53 -15.23 3.40
N THR A 45 1.61 -14.86 2.51
CA THR A 45 1.66 -15.30 1.10
C THR A 45 2.91 -14.78 0.38
N PRO A 46 3.29 -13.49 0.48
CA PRO A 46 4.54 -13.01 -0.13
C PRO A 46 5.79 -13.69 0.43
N VAL A 47 5.84 -13.96 1.74
CA VAL A 47 6.96 -14.66 2.37
C VAL A 47 7.09 -16.09 1.83
N ILE A 48 6.00 -16.85 1.78
CA ILE A 48 6.02 -18.25 1.31
C ILE A 48 6.45 -18.31 -0.17
N ILE A 49 5.85 -17.47 -1.02
CA ILE A 49 6.15 -17.48 -2.46
C ILE A 49 7.59 -17.01 -2.72
N SER A 50 8.08 -15.97 -2.04
CA SER A 50 9.47 -15.50 -2.21
C SER A 50 10.49 -16.55 -1.79
N ILE A 51 10.28 -17.26 -0.68
CA ILE A 51 11.13 -18.38 -0.26
C ILE A 51 11.11 -19.47 -1.34
N LEU A 52 9.93 -19.85 -1.82
CA LEU A 52 9.77 -20.89 -2.84
C LEU A 52 10.52 -20.54 -4.13
N LEU A 53 10.42 -19.29 -4.61
CA LEU A 53 11.14 -18.83 -5.81
C LEU A 53 12.66 -18.92 -5.65
N VAL A 54 13.19 -18.56 -4.49
CA VAL A 54 14.64 -18.66 -4.22
C VAL A 54 15.08 -20.12 -4.07
N LEU A 55 14.26 -20.98 -3.47
CA LEU A 55 14.55 -22.41 -3.34
C LEU A 55 14.59 -23.13 -4.71
N ILE A 56 13.73 -22.72 -5.65
CA ILE A 56 13.75 -23.22 -7.04
C ILE A 56 14.95 -22.67 -7.82
N GLY A 57 15.68 -21.70 -7.26
CA GLY A 57 16.88 -21.13 -7.85
C GLY A 57 16.58 -20.01 -8.85
N VAL A 58 15.40 -19.39 -8.79
CA VAL A 58 15.05 -18.25 -9.66
C VAL A 58 15.88 -17.03 -9.25
N ARG A 59 16.81 -16.63 -10.11
CA ARG A 59 17.67 -15.46 -9.90
C ARG A 59 17.19 -14.29 -10.77
N ILE A 60 17.47 -13.07 -10.33
CA ILE A 60 17.27 -11.88 -11.13
C ILE A 60 18.48 -11.71 -12.04
N ASP A 61 18.39 -12.22 -13.26
CA ASP A 61 19.37 -11.93 -14.32
C ASP A 61 19.20 -10.51 -14.87
N VAL A 62 20.11 -10.09 -15.75
CA VAL A 62 20.12 -8.72 -16.31
C VAL A 62 18.86 -8.42 -17.12
N SER A 63 18.36 -9.39 -17.90
CA SER A 63 17.13 -9.19 -18.69
C SER A 63 15.91 -9.06 -17.79
N PHE A 64 15.83 -9.89 -16.74
CA PHE A 64 14.74 -9.81 -15.78
C PHE A 64 14.83 -8.55 -14.92
N PHE A 65 16.04 -8.12 -14.56
CA PHE A 65 16.30 -6.84 -13.90
C PHE A 65 15.75 -5.66 -14.71
N ASP A 66 16.10 -5.58 -16.00
CA ASP A 66 15.65 -4.48 -16.88
C ASP A 66 14.12 -4.44 -16.99
N LEU A 67 13.48 -5.60 -17.11
CA LEU A 67 12.02 -5.73 -17.14
C LEU A 67 11.36 -5.29 -15.82
N LEU A 68 11.90 -5.71 -14.68
CA LEU A 68 11.36 -5.38 -13.36
C LEU A 68 11.51 -3.88 -13.05
N ILE A 69 12.68 -3.30 -13.29
CA ILE A 69 12.91 -1.86 -13.06
C ILE A 69 12.03 -1.02 -13.99
N SER A 70 11.92 -1.39 -15.27
CA SER A 70 11.10 -0.67 -16.23
C SER A 70 9.62 -0.72 -15.84
N SER A 71 9.09 -1.91 -15.51
CA SER A 71 7.70 -2.07 -15.09
C SER A 71 7.38 -1.34 -13.78
N LEU A 72 8.22 -1.48 -12.75
CA LEU A 72 8.06 -0.76 -11.48
C LEU A 72 8.09 0.75 -11.67
N SER A 73 8.96 1.27 -12.52
CA SER A 73 9.05 2.71 -12.81
C SER A 73 7.78 3.23 -13.48
N ILE A 74 7.26 2.49 -14.48
CA ILE A 74 5.98 2.82 -15.14
C ILE A 74 4.84 2.84 -14.10
N PHE A 75 4.69 1.78 -13.30
CA PHE A 75 3.64 1.75 -12.30
C PHE A 75 3.79 2.83 -11.24
N THR A 76 5.01 3.15 -10.80
CA THR A 76 5.26 4.23 -9.84
C THR A 76 4.77 5.57 -10.38
N GLY A 77 5.07 5.89 -11.65
CA GLY A 77 4.58 7.10 -12.31
C GLY A 77 3.05 7.15 -12.44
N LEU A 78 2.43 6.02 -12.80
CA LEU A 78 0.96 5.90 -12.86
C LEU A 78 0.32 6.05 -11.48
N LEU A 79 0.94 5.49 -10.43
CA LEU A 79 0.46 5.60 -9.06
C LEU A 79 0.57 7.03 -8.53
N PHE A 80 1.63 7.79 -8.84
CA PHE A 80 1.71 9.22 -8.49
C PHE A 80 0.58 10.03 -9.15
N SER A 81 0.28 9.73 -10.42
CA SER A 81 -0.81 10.37 -11.16
C SER A 81 -2.17 10.04 -10.52
N LEU A 82 -2.39 8.77 -10.19
CA LEU A 82 -3.59 8.31 -9.50
C LEU A 82 -3.71 8.91 -8.09
N LEU A 83 -2.61 9.02 -7.35
CA LEU A 83 -2.59 9.60 -6.01
C LEU A 83 -3.09 11.04 -6.02
N THR A 84 -2.63 11.82 -6.99
CA THR A 84 -3.04 13.22 -7.17
C THR A 84 -4.53 13.33 -7.48
N LEU A 85 -5.02 12.47 -8.39
CA LEU A 85 -6.44 12.44 -8.76
C LEU A 85 -7.33 12.05 -7.57
N VAL A 86 -6.93 11.01 -6.81
CA VAL A 86 -7.66 10.56 -5.61
C VAL A 86 -7.64 11.64 -4.52
N TYR A 87 -6.54 12.37 -4.37
CA TYR A 87 -6.47 13.50 -3.45
C TYR A 87 -7.48 14.60 -3.82
N ASP A 88 -7.54 15.00 -5.09
CA ASP A 88 -8.47 16.03 -5.55
C ASP A 88 -9.93 15.61 -5.40
N ILE A 89 -10.25 14.35 -5.71
CA ILE A 89 -11.59 13.78 -5.48
C ILE A 89 -11.90 13.78 -3.98
N GLY A 90 -10.99 13.28 -3.14
CA GLY A 90 -11.17 13.23 -1.69
C GLY A 90 -11.39 14.61 -1.08
N LYS A 91 -10.69 15.63 -1.57
CA LYS A 91 -10.88 17.02 -1.16
C LYS A 91 -12.29 17.54 -1.50
N LYS A 92 -12.79 17.24 -2.70
CA LYS A 92 -14.14 17.65 -3.13
C LYS A 92 -15.24 16.97 -2.31
N GLU A 93 -15.13 15.65 -2.14
CA GLU A 93 -16.11 14.84 -1.41
C GLU A 93 -16.16 15.22 0.07
N LYS A 94 -15.01 15.50 0.68
CA LYS A 94 -14.96 16.02 2.06
C LYS A 94 -15.67 17.36 2.18
N ALA A 95 -15.47 18.28 1.23
CA ALA A 95 -16.14 19.57 1.25
C ALA A 95 -17.67 19.45 1.07
N GLU A 96 -18.16 18.48 0.30
CA GLU A 96 -19.60 18.20 0.22
C GLU A 96 -20.14 17.66 1.55
N LEU A 97 -19.42 16.73 2.18
CA LEU A 97 -19.79 16.20 3.49
C LEU A 97 -19.85 17.30 4.56
N ASP A 98 -18.89 18.23 4.56
CA ASP A 98 -18.85 19.35 5.50
C ASP A 98 -20.09 20.27 5.34
N LYS A 99 -20.53 20.52 4.09
CA LYS A 99 -21.77 21.27 3.81
C LYS A 99 -23.01 20.56 4.35
N ILE A 100 -23.12 19.25 4.15
CA ILE A 100 -24.25 18.45 4.65
C ILE A 100 -24.28 18.46 6.19
N CYS A 101 -23.11 18.41 6.84
CA CYS A 101 -23.03 18.54 8.29
C CYS A 101 -23.53 19.91 8.76
N GLN A 102 -23.10 21.00 8.11
CA GLN A 102 -23.56 22.34 8.41
C GLN A 102 -25.08 22.51 8.23
N GLU A 103 -25.64 21.97 7.15
CA GLU A 103 -27.10 21.99 6.93
C GLU A 103 -27.83 21.25 8.05
N LEU A 104 -27.34 20.08 8.47
CA LEU A 104 -27.95 19.29 9.54
C LEU A 104 -27.94 20.00 10.90
N ASP A 105 -26.88 20.75 11.20
CA ASP A 105 -26.79 21.52 12.45
C ASP A 105 -27.84 22.65 12.47
N LEU A 106 -28.11 23.30 11.32
CA LEU A 106 -29.16 24.32 11.20
C LEU A 106 -30.59 23.74 11.39
N TYR A 107 -30.85 22.51 10.92
CA TYR A 107 -32.17 21.86 11.08
C TYR A 107 -32.47 21.37 12.50
N GLN A 108 -31.47 21.31 13.39
CA GLN A 108 -31.70 20.98 14.80
C GLN A 108 -32.28 22.15 15.60
N ASP A 109 -32.09 23.40 15.12
CA ASP A 109 -32.58 24.61 15.77
C ASP A 109 -33.96 25.08 15.26
N GLU A 110 -34.36 24.75 14.03
CA GLU A 110 -35.67 25.13 13.45
C GLU A 110 -36.69 23.98 13.45
N ASN A 111 -37.98 24.31 13.66
CA ASN A 111 -39.09 23.37 13.88
C ASN A 111 -39.05 22.06 13.05
N PHE A 112 -39.17 20.96 13.79
CA PHE A 112 -38.75 19.61 13.46
C PHE A 112 -39.62 18.90 12.40
N ASN A 113 -39.07 18.69 11.20
CA ASN A 113 -39.69 17.85 10.16
C ASN A 113 -38.93 16.51 10.06
N PHE A 114 -39.37 15.52 10.83
CA PHE A 114 -38.66 14.24 11.08
C PHE A 114 -38.25 13.48 9.80
N SER A 115 -39.07 13.51 8.75
CA SER A 115 -38.79 12.82 7.48
C SER A 115 -37.56 13.39 6.76
N LYS A 116 -37.44 14.72 6.66
CA LYS A 116 -36.29 15.39 6.00
C LYS A 116 -34.99 15.16 6.77
N VAL A 117 -35.04 15.23 8.09
CA VAL A 117 -33.88 14.99 8.96
C VAL A 117 -33.37 13.55 8.82
N SER A 118 -34.27 12.56 8.75
CA SER A 118 -33.90 11.15 8.57
C SER A 118 -33.20 10.89 7.22
N LEU A 119 -33.67 11.52 6.13
CA LEU A 119 -33.08 11.42 4.80
C LEU A 119 -31.70 12.08 4.74
N GLN A 120 -31.55 13.29 5.29
CA GLN A 120 -30.24 13.97 5.34
C GLN A 120 -29.23 13.21 6.22
N LYS A 121 -29.69 12.61 7.33
CA LYS A 121 -28.82 11.76 8.17
C LYS A 121 -28.35 10.52 7.41
N SER A 122 -29.22 9.90 6.62
CA SER A 122 -28.82 8.79 5.72
C SER A 122 -27.82 9.24 4.65
N ARG A 123 -28.04 10.41 4.03
CA ARG A 123 -27.11 11.01 3.07
C ARG A 123 -25.74 11.31 3.68
N LYS A 124 -25.71 11.86 4.90
CA LYS A 124 -24.48 12.10 5.67
C LYS A 124 -23.70 10.80 5.88
N VAL A 125 -24.37 9.74 6.34
CA VAL A 125 -23.76 8.41 6.54
C VAL A 125 -23.13 7.88 5.25
N LYS A 126 -23.84 7.96 4.11
CA LYS A 126 -23.32 7.52 2.81
C LYS A 126 -22.06 8.31 2.40
N ASN A 127 -22.07 9.63 2.58
CA ASN A 127 -20.94 10.49 2.22
C ASN A 127 -19.75 10.36 3.18
N GLU A 128 -19.99 10.10 4.47
CA GLU A 128 -18.93 9.73 5.43
C GLU A 128 -18.20 8.47 4.95
N ASP A 129 -18.94 7.42 4.61
CA ASP A 129 -18.36 6.16 4.14
C ASP A 129 -17.56 6.37 2.85
N LYS A 130 -18.06 7.20 1.93
CA LYS A 130 -17.37 7.57 0.68
C LYS A 130 -16.02 8.25 0.95
N VAL A 131 -15.99 9.24 1.82
CA VAL A 131 -14.75 9.95 2.21
C VAL A 131 -13.75 8.99 2.86
N VAL A 132 -14.21 8.07 3.69
CA VAL A 132 -13.36 7.04 4.32
C VAL A 132 -12.74 6.13 3.26
N TYR A 133 -13.52 5.61 2.31
CA TYR A 133 -12.99 4.77 1.23
C TYR A 133 -11.94 5.51 0.37
N ILE A 134 -12.19 6.78 0.04
CA ILE A 134 -11.22 7.59 -0.72
C ILE A 134 -9.92 7.78 0.06
N LYS A 135 -10.00 8.04 1.38
CA LYS A 135 -8.82 8.12 2.24
C LYS A 135 -8.03 6.81 2.25
N GLU A 136 -8.71 5.66 2.35
CA GLU A 136 -8.04 4.35 2.33
C GLU A 136 -7.34 4.07 0.98
N ILE A 137 -8.00 4.41 -0.14
CA ILE A 137 -7.41 4.30 -1.47
C ILE A 137 -6.15 5.17 -1.55
N PHE A 138 -6.21 6.41 -1.07
CA PHE A 138 -5.06 7.32 -1.03
C PHE A 138 -3.89 6.73 -0.23
N THR A 139 -4.16 6.17 0.96
CA THR A 139 -3.16 5.52 1.80
C THR A 139 -2.51 4.33 1.09
N GLN A 140 -3.30 3.49 0.41
CA GLN A 140 -2.78 2.32 -0.31
C GLN A 140 -1.93 2.69 -1.52
N ILE A 141 -2.35 3.70 -2.29
CA ILE A 141 -1.54 4.19 -3.41
C ILE A 141 -0.20 4.72 -2.87
N SER A 142 -0.23 5.50 -1.78
CA SER A 142 0.98 6.02 -1.14
C SER A 142 1.91 4.89 -0.67
N PHE A 143 1.35 3.85 -0.04
CA PHE A 143 2.11 2.68 0.38
C PHE A 143 2.72 1.94 -0.81
N ALA A 144 1.94 1.68 -1.88
CA ALA A 144 2.42 1.01 -3.09
C ALA A 144 3.57 1.77 -3.77
N ILE A 145 3.53 3.11 -3.80
CA ILE A 145 4.62 3.96 -4.31
C ILE A 145 5.90 3.76 -3.49
N ILE A 146 5.79 3.71 -2.16
CA ILE A 146 7.00 3.53 -1.35
C ILE A 146 7.54 2.12 -1.52
N MET A 147 6.65 1.12 -1.56
CA MET A 147 7.03 -0.27 -1.81
C MET A 147 7.76 -0.44 -3.15
N SER A 148 7.31 0.25 -4.21
CA SER A 148 8.00 0.20 -5.50
C SER A 148 9.37 0.87 -5.46
N ILE A 149 9.52 2.01 -4.77
CA ILE A 149 10.81 2.68 -4.59
C ILE A 149 11.79 1.78 -3.82
N ILE A 150 11.36 1.16 -2.72
CA ILE A 150 12.20 0.22 -1.95
C ILE A 150 12.53 -1.02 -2.80
N SER A 151 11.56 -1.53 -3.58
CA SER A 151 11.78 -2.66 -4.49
C SER A 151 12.85 -2.35 -5.53
N ILE A 152 12.80 -1.16 -6.14
CA ILE A 152 13.82 -0.69 -7.08
C ILE A 152 15.21 -0.71 -6.42
N CYS A 153 15.34 -0.14 -5.22
CA CYS A 153 16.61 -0.14 -4.48
C CYS A 153 17.12 -1.56 -4.21
N LEU A 154 16.26 -2.50 -3.78
CA LEU A 154 16.67 -3.88 -3.52
C LEU A 154 17.04 -4.63 -4.80
N ILE A 155 16.31 -4.42 -5.89
CA ILE A 155 16.61 -5.03 -7.20
C ILE A 155 17.97 -4.53 -7.70
N PHE A 156 18.30 -3.24 -7.51
CA PHE A 156 19.66 -2.72 -7.79
C PHE A 156 20.74 -3.45 -6.98
N LEU A 157 20.50 -3.73 -5.69
CA LEU A 157 21.45 -4.48 -4.87
C LEU A 157 21.70 -5.91 -5.37
N THR A 158 20.77 -6.51 -6.13
CA THR A 158 21.00 -7.84 -6.74
C THR A 158 22.04 -7.83 -7.86
N GLN A 159 22.22 -6.68 -8.54
CA GLN A 159 23.18 -6.52 -9.64
C GLN A 159 24.50 -5.89 -9.19
N LEU A 160 24.65 -5.57 -7.91
CA LEU A 160 25.83 -4.90 -7.41
C LEU A 160 27.04 -5.84 -7.47
N ASN A 161 28.01 -5.48 -8.32
CA ASN A 161 29.30 -6.14 -8.40
C ASN A 161 30.40 -5.14 -8.02
N ALA A 162 31.10 -5.39 -6.91
CA ALA A 162 32.11 -4.49 -6.36
C ALA A 162 33.47 -5.21 -6.24
N PRO A 163 34.24 -5.31 -7.35
CA PRO A 163 35.50 -6.06 -7.37
C PRO A 163 36.56 -5.47 -6.41
N ASP A 164 36.60 -4.15 -6.25
CA ASP A 164 37.55 -3.51 -5.32
C ASP A 164 37.23 -3.81 -3.85
N LEU A 165 35.95 -3.95 -3.52
CA LEU A 165 35.51 -4.36 -2.18
C LEU A 165 35.85 -5.83 -1.92
N GLU A 166 35.76 -6.67 -2.95
CA GLU A 166 36.16 -8.08 -2.90
C GLU A 166 37.67 -8.21 -2.65
N ASN A 167 38.48 -7.42 -3.36
CA ASN A 167 39.93 -7.34 -3.17
C ASN A 167 40.31 -6.83 -1.76
N PHE A 168 39.59 -5.84 -1.23
CA PHE A 168 39.79 -5.39 0.14
C PHE A 168 39.43 -6.47 1.16
N ALA A 169 38.31 -7.17 0.96
CA ALA A 169 37.86 -8.23 1.86
C ALA A 169 38.82 -9.42 1.88
N LEU A 170 39.47 -9.74 0.75
CA LEU A 170 40.49 -10.80 0.66
C LEU A 170 41.71 -10.54 1.56
N ASN A 171 41.98 -9.29 1.92
CA ASN A 171 43.06 -8.96 2.87
C ASN A 171 42.71 -9.33 4.32
N ILE A 172 41.43 -9.59 4.63
CA ILE A 172 40.93 -9.84 5.98
C ILE A 172 40.34 -11.25 6.13
N LEU A 173 39.68 -11.76 5.08
CA LEU A 173 38.92 -13.01 5.07
C LEU A 173 39.47 -14.00 4.03
N SER A 174 39.26 -15.30 4.28
CA SER A 174 39.57 -16.33 3.28
C SER A 174 38.61 -16.26 2.09
N GLN A 175 39.08 -16.73 0.93
CA GLN A 175 38.31 -16.73 -0.31
C GLN A 175 36.97 -17.50 -0.18
N GLU A 176 36.98 -18.65 0.52
CA GLU A 176 35.77 -19.44 0.79
C GLU A 176 34.74 -18.66 1.62
N MET A 177 35.18 -17.88 2.61
CA MET A 177 34.28 -17.08 3.43
C MET A 177 33.63 -15.94 2.63
N ILE A 178 34.37 -15.32 1.71
CA ILE A 178 33.85 -14.25 0.86
C ILE A 178 32.78 -14.78 -0.09
N GLU A 179 33.03 -15.92 -0.75
CA GLU A 179 32.02 -16.56 -1.60
C GLU A 179 30.76 -16.93 -0.81
N MET A 180 30.92 -17.44 0.41
CA MET A 180 29.79 -17.76 1.29
C MET A 180 28.96 -16.52 1.63
N VAL A 181 29.62 -15.42 2.02
CA VAL A 181 28.95 -14.14 2.35
C VAL A 181 28.24 -13.57 1.13
N LYS A 182 28.89 -13.58 -0.05
CA LYS A 182 28.31 -13.10 -1.32
C LYS A 182 27.07 -13.91 -1.71
N CYS A 183 27.14 -15.24 -1.59
CA CYS A 183 26.02 -16.14 -1.86
C CYS A 183 24.85 -15.89 -0.89
N LEU A 184 25.14 -15.74 0.41
CA LEU A 184 24.14 -15.46 1.43
C LEU A 184 23.47 -14.10 1.18
N PHE A 185 24.26 -13.05 0.95
CA PHE A 185 23.78 -11.71 0.65
C PHE A 185 22.87 -11.73 -0.59
N LEU A 186 23.31 -12.34 -1.69
CA LEU A 186 22.53 -12.40 -2.92
C LEU A 186 21.20 -13.15 -2.71
N LYS A 187 21.20 -14.26 -1.95
CA LYS A 187 19.97 -14.98 -1.61
C LYS A 187 19.00 -14.14 -0.79
N ILE A 188 19.50 -13.44 0.24
CA ILE A 188 18.67 -12.60 1.11
C ILE A 188 18.08 -11.42 0.32
N VAL A 189 18.90 -10.70 -0.45
CA VAL A 189 18.43 -9.56 -1.24
C VAL A 189 17.45 -9.99 -2.33
N THR A 190 17.70 -11.13 -2.99
CA THR A 190 16.78 -11.69 -4.00
C THR A 190 15.44 -12.08 -3.36
N MET A 191 15.47 -12.74 -2.20
CA MET A 191 14.26 -13.09 -1.45
C MET A 191 13.45 -11.85 -1.07
N LEU A 192 14.11 -10.83 -0.51
CA LEU A 192 13.45 -9.57 -0.14
C LEU A 192 12.90 -8.84 -1.37
N SER A 193 13.60 -8.86 -2.50
CA SER A 193 13.12 -8.27 -3.76
C SER A 193 11.83 -8.94 -4.22
N TYR A 194 11.78 -10.29 -4.22
CA TYR A 194 10.54 -11.01 -4.56
C TYR A 194 9.42 -10.75 -3.58
N PHE A 195 9.72 -10.72 -2.28
CA PHE A 195 8.73 -10.41 -1.25
C PHE A 195 8.07 -9.05 -1.53
N LEU A 196 8.86 -8.00 -1.78
CA LEU A 196 8.31 -6.67 -2.06
C LEU A 196 7.56 -6.61 -3.40
N LEU A 197 8.03 -7.31 -4.43
CA LEU A 197 7.35 -7.39 -5.73
C LEU A 197 5.96 -8.02 -5.60
N ILE A 198 5.85 -9.11 -4.86
CA ILE A 198 4.56 -9.78 -4.63
C ILE A 198 3.65 -8.89 -3.81
N GLU A 199 4.17 -8.25 -2.75
CA GLU A 199 3.40 -7.33 -1.91
C GLU A 199 2.93 -6.10 -2.69
N PHE A 200 3.76 -5.61 -3.62
CA PHE A 200 3.40 -4.54 -4.54
C PHE A 200 2.22 -4.95 -5.44
N VAL A 201 2.27 -6.14 -6.06
CA VAL A 201 1.17 -6.65 -6.89
C VAL A 201 -0.11 -6.83 -6.06
N LEU A 202 -0.02 -7.39 -4.87
CA LEU A 202 -1.17 -7.53 -3.97
C LEU A 202 -1.75 -6.17 -3.58
N SER A 203 -0.90 -5.17 -3.33
CA SER A 203 -1.32 -3.79 -3.05
C SER A 203 -2.09 -3.18 -4.21
N LEU A 204 -1.66 -3.41 -5.47
CA LEU A 204 -2.40 -2.97 -6.66
C LEU A 204 -3.78 -3.63 -6.75
N LEU A 205 -3.87 -4.93 -6.48
CA LEU A 205 -5.16 -5.64 -6.45
C LEU A 205 -6.09 -5.11 -5.35
N LEU A 206 -5.53 -4.73 -4.20
CA LEU A 206 -6.30 -4.15 -3.10
C LEU A 206 -6.86 -2.77 -3.48
N ILE A 207 -6.04 -1.92 -4.12
CA ILE A 207 -6.48 -0.63 -4.66
C ILE A 207 -7.66 -0.83 -5.62
N LEU A 208 -7.54 -1.77 -6.57
CA LEU A 208 -8.60 -2.08 -7.52
C LEU A 208 -9.90 -2.54 -6.82
N ARG A 209 -9.79 -3.44 -5.84
CA ARG A 209 -10.95 -3.92 -5.05
C ARG A 209 -11.64 -2.76 -4.32
N ARG A 210 -10.90 -1.77 -3.82
CA ARG A 210 -11.47 -0.61 -3.13
C ARG A 210 -12.12 0.37 -4.09
N PHE A 211 -11.53 0.62 -5.25
CA PHE A 211 -12.21 1.37 -6.31
C PHE A 211 -13.54 0.72 -6.71
N TYR A 212 -13.55 -0.60 -6.85
CA TYR A 212 -14.79 -1.33 -7.14
C TYR A 212 -15.83 -1.20 -6.02
N SER A 213 -15.38 -1.21 -4.75
CA SER A 213 -16.27 -1.02 -3.60
C SER A 213 -16.83 0.41 -3.53
N LEU A 214 -16.00 1.41 -3.81
CA LEU A 214 -16.41 2.82 -3.92
C LEU A 214 -17.42 3.01 -5.05
N TYR A 215 -17.16 2.42 -6.22
CA TYR A 215 -18.09 2.41 -7.34
C TYR A 215 -19.44 1.81 -6.95
N LYS A 216 -19.44 0.64 -6.28
CA LYS A 216 -20.68 0.02 -5.81
C LYS A 216 -21.44 0.88 -4.80
N LEU A 217 -20.76 1.69 -3.99
CA LEU A 217 -21.40 2.61 -3.05
C LEU A 217 -22.05 3.79 -3.75
N GLU A 218 -21.41 4.33 -4.80
CA GLU A 218 -21.96 5.43 -5.60
C GLU A 218 -23.25 5.01 -6.31
N PHE A 219 -23.20 3.87 -7.00
CA PHE A 219 -24.27 3.37 -7.88
C PHE A 219 -25.22 2.37 -7.20
N ARG A 220 -25.19 2.26 -5.86
CA ARG A 220 -26.27 1.57 -5.14
C ARG A 220 -27.50 2.47 -5.14
N GLU A 221 -28.43 2.17 -6.04
CA GLU A 221 -29.84 2.58 -5.97
C GLU A 221 -30.49 2.07 -4.68
#